data_AF-A0A2N1KP45-F1
#
_entry.id   AF-A0A2N1KP45-F1
#
_cell.length_a   1.000
_cell.length_b   1.000
_cell.length_c   1.000
_cell.angle_alpha   90.00
_cell.angle_beta   90.00
_cell.angle_gamma   90.00
#
_symmetry.space_group_name_H-M   'P 1'
#
loop_
_entity.id
_entity.type
_entity.pdbx_description
1 polymer ?
#
loop_
_entity_poly.entity_id
_entity_poly.type
_entity_poly.pdbx_seq_one_letter_code
_entity_poly.pdbx_strand_id
1 'polypeptide(L)'
;MAIIVTYDITSKHVEFKKEMIKRGYAPTFVDHQNKTVYLPNTTLYHASRTPAQARDEVMNVAKIVVTELERCISTESSNWAAIYGEPFKR
;
A
#
# COMPACT_ATOMS: atom_id res chain seq x y z
N MET A 1 2.64 10.54 10.46
CA MET A 1 3.77 10.35 9.52
C MET A 1 3.27 9.43 8.44
N ALA A 2 3.47 9.78 7.19
CA ALA A 2 2.99 8.97 6.08
C ALA A 2 3.85 7.71 5.93
N ILE A 3 3.19 6.59 5.63
CA ILE A 3 3.86 5.32 5.39
C ILE A 3 3.55 4.82 3.99
N ILE A 4 4.52 4.09 3.45
CA ILE A 4 4.36 3.26 2.27
C ILE A 4 4.53 1.82 2.73
N VAL A 5 3.60 0.97 2.34
CA VAL A 5 3.67 -0.47 2.56
C VAL A 5 3.69 -1.17 1.21
N THR A 6 4.66 -2.06 1.03
CA THR A 6 4.75 -2.94 -0.13
C THR A 6 4.68 -4.38 0.36
N TYR A 7 3.93 -5.21 -0.35
CA TYR A 7 3.63 -6.57 0.08
C TYR A 7 3.67 -7.52 -1.10
N ASP A 8 3.88 -8.79 -0.80
CA ASP A 8 3.86 -9.87 -1.77
C ASP A 8 2.94 -10.98 -1.26
N ILE A 9 1.98 -11.38 -2.09
CA ILE A 9 0.94 -12.33 -1.73
C ILE A 9 0.73 -13.31 -2.87
N THR A 10 0.39 -14.56 -2.55
CA THR A 10 0.31 -15.64 -3.55
C THR A 10 -0.93 -15.56 -4.44
N SER A 11 -2.03 -14.99 -3.93
CA SER A 11 -3.30 -14.89 -4.66
C SER A 11 -4.19 -13.76 -4.12
N LYS A 12 -5.36 -13.56 -4.75
CA LYS A 12 -6.44 -12.66 -4.28
C LYS A 12 -6.04 -11.18 -4.17
N HIS A 13 -5.14 -10.70 -5.03
CA HIS A 13 -4.67 -9.32 -5.04
C HIS A 13 -5.79 -8.27 -5.07
N VAL A 14 -6.86 -8.52 -5.84
CA VAL A 14 -8.00 -7.60 -5.96
C VAL A 14 -8.78 -7.50 -4.63
N GLU A 15 -9.07 -8.65 -4.00
CA GLU A 15 -9.79 -8.71 -2.73
C GLU A 15 -8.96 -8.11 -1.60
N PHE A 16 -7.67 -8.46 -1.53
CA PHE A 16 -6.72 -7.90 -0.59
C PHE A 16 -6.68 -6.36 -0.70
N LYS A 17 -6.54 -5.83 -1.92
CA LYS A 17 -6.47 -4.39 -2.16
C LYS A 17 -7.75 -3.68 -1.76
N LYS A 18 -8.92 -4.27 -2.06
CA LYS A 18 -10.23 -3.73 -1.60
C LYS A 18 -10.30 -3.66 -0.08
N GLU A 19 -9.84 -4.69 0.62
CA GLU A 19 -9.90 -4.75 2.08
C GLU A 19 -8.93 -3.75 2.75
N MET A 20 -7.76 -3.54 2.15
CA MET A 20 -6.84 -2.47 2.56
C MET A 20 -7.44 -1.08 2.32
N ILE A 21 -8.09 -0.84 1.16
CA ILE A 21 -8.72 0.45 0.85
C ILE A 21 -9.82 0.78 1.87
N LYS A 22 -10.62 -0.21 2.29
CA LYS A 22 -11.63 -0.02 3.36
C LYS A 22 -11.02 0.44 4.69
N ARG A 23 -9.74 0.12 4.95
CA ARG A 23 -8.98 0.54 6.14
C ARG A 23 -8.32 1.91 6.01
N GLY A 24 -8.53 2.61 4.89
CA GLY A 24 -7.98 3.94 4.65
C GLY A 24 -6.66 3.95 3.88
N TYR A 25 -6.20 2.81 3.37
CA TYR A 25 -5.03 2.77 2.49
C TYR A 25 -5.39 3.25 1.10
N ALA A 26 -4.49 3.99 0.48
CA ALA A 26 -4.69 4.53 -0.85
C ALA A 26 -3.67 3.94 -1.85
N PRO A 27 -4.09 3.62 -3.08
CA PRO A 27 -3.19 3.27 -4.17
C PRO A 27 -2.51 4.49 -4.80
N THR A 28 -2.86 5.69 -4.35
CA THR A 28 -2.33 6.96 -4.82
C THR A 28 -2.17 7.91 -3.65
N PHE A 29 -1.29 8.90 -3.80
CA PHE A 29 -1.22 10.05 -2.90
C PHE A 29 -0.77 11.29 -3.68
N VAL A 30 -0.96 12.47 -3.11
CA VAL A 30 -0.52 13.74 -3.70
C VAL A 30 0.82 14.12 -3.08
N ASP A 31 1.81 14.43 -3.91
CA ASP A 31 3.13 14.87 -3.45
C ASP A 31 3.17 16.37 -3.12
N HIS A 32 4.34 16.85 -2.68
CA HIS A 32 4.55 18.27 -2.37
C HIS A 32 4.45 19.21 -3.59
N GLN A 33 4.54 18.68 -4.81
CA GLN A 33 4.37 19.43 -6.06
C GLN A 33 2.92 19.39 -6.57
N ASN A 34 1.98 18.90 -5.75
CA ASN A 34 0.57 18.72 -6.10
C ASN A 34 0.34 17.76 -7.28
N LYS A 35 1.26 16.81 -7.49
CA LYS A 35 1.16 15.74 -8.49
C LYS A 35 0.62 14.48 -7.84
N THR A 36 -0.28 13.80 -8.54
CA THR A 36 -0.77 12.48 -8.14
C THR A 36 0.31 11.44 -8.42
N VAL A 37 0.74 10.75 -7.39
CA VAL A 37 1.64 9.59 -7.46
C VAL A 37 0.80 8.33 -7.51
N TYR A 38 0.95 7.53 -8.56
CA TYR A 38 0.32 6.23 -8.69
C TYR A 38 1.27 5.14 -8.20
N LEU A 39 0.88 4.45 -7.13
CA LEU A 39 1.71 3.40 -6.54
C LEU A 39 1.59 2.08 -7.33
N PRO A 40 2.66 1.26 -7.35
CA PRO A 40 2.60 -0.10 -7.86
C PRO A 40 1.44 -0.90 -7.26
N ASN A 41 0.97 -1.94 -7.97
CA ASN A 41 -0.23 -2.67 -7.56
C ASN A 41 -0.14 -3.31 -6.17
N THR A 42 1.06 -3.70 -5.76
CA THR A 42 1.41 -4.31 -4.47
C THR A 42 1.88 -3.29 -3.43
N THR A 43 1.73 -2.00 -3.71
CA THR A 43 2.21 -0.91 -2.85
C THR A 43 1.05 0.03 -2.51
N LEU A 44 0.93 0.39 -1.24
CA LEU A 44 -0.13 1.24 -0.72
C LEU A 44 0.42 2.30 0.22
N TYR A 45 -0.32 3.39 0.37
CA TYR A 45 0.01 4.53 1.22
C TYR A 45 -1.00 4.69 2.35
N HIS A 46 -0.53 5.16 3.51
CA HIS A 46 -1.40 5.63 4.59
C HIS A 46 -0.82 6.86 5.29
N ALA A 47 -1.63 7.90 5.52
CA ALA A 47 -1.15 9.19 6.01
C ALA A 47 -0.73 9.22 7.51
N SER A 48 -1.36 8.38 8.33
CA SER A 48 -1.24 8.45 9.80
C SER A 48 -0.76 7.18 10.52
N ARG A 49 -0.55 6.06 9.82
CA ARG A 49 -0.13 4.79 10.48
C ARG A 49 1.36 4.79 10.74
N THR A 50 1.80 4.04 11.74
CA THR A 50 3.22 3.71 11.90
C THR A 50 3.58 2.51 11.02
N PRO A 51 4.87 2.32 10.68
CA PRO A 51 5.30 1.14 9.91
C PRO A 51 4.90 -0.20 10.53
N ALA A 52 4.99 -0.31 11.87
CA ALA A 52 4.59 -1.53 12.59
C ALA A 52 3.09 -1.79 12.47
N GLN A 53 2.26 -0.76 12.67
CA GLN A 53 0.80 -0.88 12.51
C GLN A 53 0.44 -1.31 11.10
N ALA A 54 1.07 -0.71 10.08
CA ALA A 54 0.78 -1.05 8.70
C ALA A 54 1.18 -2.48 8.32
N ARG A 55 2.35 -2.95 8.80
CA ARG A 55 2.76 -4.35 8.66
C ARG A 55 1.74 -5.30 9.30
N ASP A 56 1.31 -5.01 10.51
CA ASP A 56 0.38 -5.87 11.27
C ASP A 56 -1.02 -5.88 10.63
N GLU A 57 -1.48 -4.74 10.11
CA GLU A 57 -2.72 -4.65 9.34
C GLU A 57 -2.65 -5.44 8.03
N VAL A 58 -1.55 -5.37 7.28
CA VAL A 58 -1.32 -6.21 6.08
C VAL A 58 -1.41 -7.69 6.42
N MET A 59 -0.76 -8.11 7.51
CA MET A 59 -0.80 -9.50 7.97
C MET A 59 -2.22 -9.94 8.35
N ASN A 60 -2.98 -9.08 9.02
CA ASN A 60 -4.36 -9.38 9.38
C ASN A 60 -5.28 -9.44 8.16
N VAL A 61 -5.10 -8.55 7.19
CA VAL A 61 -5.87 -8.59 5.93
C VAL A 61 -5.56 -9.86 5.15
N ALA A 62 -4.31 -10.31 5.09
CA ALA A 62 -3.94 -11.56 4.42
C ALA A 62 -4.71 -12.76 5.00
N LYS A 63 -4.85 -12.82 6.33
CA LYS A 63 -5.65 -13.83 7.04
C LYS A 63 -7.14 -13.73 6.70
N ILE A 64 -7.70 -12.52 6.67
CA ILE A 64 -9.12 -12.28 6.36
C ILE A 64 -9.48 -12.75 4.96
N VAL A 65 -8.64 -12.43 3.96
CA VAL A 65 -8.90 -12.84 2.57
C VAL A 65 -8.45 -14.27 2.29
N VAL A 66 -7.83 -14.95 3.27
CA VAL A 66 -7.32 -16.32 3.14
C VAL A 66 -6.34 -16.41 1.97
N THR A 67 -5.28 -15.60 2.02
CA THR A 67 -4.12 -15.63 1.11
C THR A 67 -2.82 -15.68 1.91
N GLU A 68 -1.76 -16.19 1.31
CA GLU A 68 -0.44 -16.25 1.95
C GLU A 68 0.32 -14.94 1.71
N LEU A 69 0.88 -14.37 2.79
CA LEU A 69 1.75 -13.20 2.74
C LEU A 69 3.20 -13.66 2.72
N GLU A 70 3.85 -13.56 1.56
CA GLU A 70 5.25 -13.99 1.41
C GLU A 70 6.21 -12.96 2.00
N ARG A 71 5.97 -11.67 1.70
CA ARG A 71 6.87 -10.57 2.07
C ARG A 71 6.05 -9.32 2.37
N CYS A 72 6.53 -8.52 3.33
CA CYS A 72 5.93 -7.21 3.63
C CYS A 72 7.02 -6.28 4.15
N ILE A 73 7.13 -5.11 3.54
CA ILE A 73 7.97 -4.01 4.01
C ILE A 73 7.08 -2.80 4.19
N SER A 74 7.15 -2.19 5.37
CA SER A 74 6.52 -0.90 5.63
C SER A 74 7.58 0.09 6.10
N THR A 75 7.55 1.29 5.55
CA THR A 75 8.52 2.35 5.83
C THR A 75 7.82 3.70 5.88
N GLU A 76 8.45 4.65 6.55
CA GLU A 76 8.09 6.06 6.47
C GLU A 76 8.42 6.62 5.08
N SER A 77 7.57 7.52 4.58
CA SER A 77 7.71 8.14 3.26
C SER A 77 8.36 9.52 3.30
N SER A 78 9.28 9.76 4.25
CA SER A 78 9.90 11.08 4.45
C SER A 78 10.96 11.42 3.40
N ASN A 79 11.61 10.41 2.81
CA ASN A 79 12.62 10.58 1.78
C ASN A 79 12.48 9.49 0.72
N TRP A 80 11.93 9.84 -0.45
CA TRP A 80 11.65 8.90 -1.53
C TRP A 80 11.87 9.57 -2.89
N ALA A 81 12.09 8.74 -3.91
CA ALA A 81 12.13 9.14 -5.30
C ALA A 81 11.32 8.12 -6.11
N ALA A 82 10.63 8.59 -7.15
CA ALA A 82 9.83 7.73 -8.01
C ALA A 82 9.88 8.21 -9.46
N ILE A 83 9.67 7.28 -10.38
CA ILE A 83 9.29 7.59 -11.75
C ILE A 83 7.77 7.69 -11.77
N TYR A 84 7.25 8.84 -12.18
CA TYR A 84 5.81 9.08 -12.24
C TYR A 84 5.21 8.27 -13.39
N GLY A 85 4.25 7.42 -13.07
CA GLY A 85 3.50 6.64 -14.04
C GLY A 85 2.09 7.18 -14.25
N GLU A 86 1.42 6.65 -15.27
CA GLU A 86 0.00 6.87 -15.53
C GLU A 86 -0.87 5.93 -14.66
N PRO A 87 -2.17 6.22 -14.47
CA PRO A 87 -3.10 5.29 -13.84
C PRO A 87 -3.07 3.91 -14.52
N PHE A 88 -3.28 2.84 -13.74
CA PHE A 88 -3.49 1.52 -14.32
C PHE A 88 -4.68 1.56 -15.29
N LYS A 89 -4.42 1.25 -16.56
CA LYS A 89 -5.46 1.09 -17.57
C LYS A 89 -6.35 -0.07 -17.14
N ARG A 90 -7.66 0.20 -17.01
CA ARG A 90 -8.68 -0.80 -16.72
C ARG A 90 -9.01 -1.62 -17.96
#